data_AF-K2SBF9-F1
#
_entry.id   AF-K2SBF9-F1
#
_cell.length_a   1.000
_cell.length_b   1.000
_cell.length_c   1.000
_cell.angle_alpha   90.00
_cell.angle_beta   90.00
_cell.angle_gamma   90.00
#
_symmetry.space_group_name_H-M   'P 1'
#
loop_
_entity.id
_entity.type
_entity.pdbx_description
1 polymer ?
#
loop_
_entity_poly.entity_id
_entity_poly.type
_entity_poly.pdbx_seq_one_letter_code
_entity_poly.pdbx_strand_id
1 'polypeptide(L)'
;MTFPPTTFDPPKGYRSWEEFHTNPWKPLPPAVPKRPVPQWPPPEQRKGKWVSKYLDTLDPETEYDQIIRTATFFGPPLFVGAVGYATTFCILTQPANSAAAIHFGARVVRRGHQRFYETYLHELEWVYHGSSSPETAKDIDKVNRMHANIWKHLPGTYSDPYEANMSVISMGFLEQYLRKLVGARNEMHPKVRAAWPEWGQRVCDHFHTEPSDGMRSMGLGFPRTFEELETFWYRFDAIPWEEMSTPELIQKGRETAEAFINQFCDLWFPYSFHWLGRQLILVTTPPNCRRRQNMGEPNWIVSPVIKFVIKVFFDLSDSVLPDAKEPAGLHLRERLSEMNLNKMDRQVKMYRSRQRKAFMVVGLLIGWLICMYFLRILYEF
;
A
#
# COMPACT_ATOMS: atom_id res chain seq x y z
N MET A 1 -24.82 -3.29 7.73
CA MET A 1 -25.12 -4.13 6.55
C MET A 1 -24.20 -5.32 6.62
N THR A 2 -24.74 -6.53 6.76
CA THR A 2 -24.00 -7.77 6.56
C THR A 2 -23.54 -7.85 5.10
N PHE A 3 -22.37 -8.45 4.85
CA PHE A 3 -21.88 -8.74 3.51
C PHE A 3 -22.99 -9.45 2.71
N PRO A 4 -23.35 -9.04 1.49
CA PRO A 4 -24.44 -9.69 0.78
C PRO A 4 -24.05 -11.14 0.46
N PRO A 5 -24.75 -12.14 1.00
CA PRO A 5 -24.34 -13.54 0.88
C PRO A 5 -24.67 -14.16 -0.49
N THR A 6 -25.23 -13.40 -1.44
CA THR A 6 -25.89 -13.96 -2.63
C THR A 6 -25.24 -13.64 -3.97
N THR A 7 -24.18 -12.84 -4.02
CA THR A 7 -23.55 -12.46 -5.31
C THR A 7 -22.21 -13.14 -5.59
N PHE A 8 -21.68 -13.96 -4.66
CA PHE A 8 -20.38 -14.61 -4.81
C PHE A 8 -20.32 -16.01 -4.20
N ASP A 9 -19.53 -16.87 -4.82
CA ASP A 9 -19.00 -18.07 -4.17
C ASP A 9 -18.13 -17.65 -2.97
N PRO A 10 -18.24 -18.34 -1.83
CA PRO A 10 -17.42 -18.06 -0.67
C PRO A 10 -15.92 -18.33 -0.95
N PRO A 11 -15.00 -18.00 -0.01
CA PRO A 11 -13.58 -18.32 -0.17
C PRO A 11 -13.37 -19.80 -0.55
N LYS A 12 -12.32 -20.08 -1.32
CA LYS A 12 -12.01 -21.46 -1.74
C LYS A 12 -11.95 -22.37 -0.52
N GLY A 13 -12.68 -23.48 -0.55
CA GLY A 13 -12.84 -24.39 0.59
C GLY A 13 -14.15 -24.26 1.36
N TYR A 14 -15.00 -23.30 0.99
CA TYR A 14 -16.37 -23.14 1.46
C TYR A 14 -17.39 -23.41 0.35
N ARG A 15 -18.57 -23.91 0.72
CA ARG A 15 -19.71 -24.16 -0.17
C ARG A 15 -20.74 -23.04 -0.15
N SER A 16 -20.83 -22.30 0.95
CA SER A 16 -21.65 -21.08 1.05
C SER A 16 -21.02 -20.03 1.98
N TRP A 17 -21.49 -18.77 1.89
CA TRP A 17 -21.17 -17.73 2.88
C TRP A 17 -21.68 -18.08 4.27
N GLU A 18 -22.80 -18.79 4.36
CA GLU A 18 -23.29 -19.34 5.62
C GLU A 18 -22.26 -20.31 6.22
N GLU A 19 -21.66 -21.21 5.43
CA GLU A 19 -20.58 -22.10 5.91
C GLU A 19 -19.35 -21.30 6.34
N PHE A 20 -19.00 -20.23 5.61
CA PHE A 20 -17.91 -19.34 6.00
C PHE A 20 -18.17 -18.65 7.34
N HIS A 21 -19.38 -18.11 7.55
CA HIS A 21 -19.71 -17.40 8.77
C HIS A 21 -19.95 -18.33 9.96
N THR A 22 -20.47 -19.54 9.74
CA THR A 22 -20.73 -20.53 10.80
C THR A 22 -19.50 -21.35 11.17
N ASN A 23 -18.60 -21.63 10.21
CA ASN A 23 -17.39 -22.43 10.43
C ASN A 23 -16.15 -21.81 9.73
N PRO A 24 -15.77 -20.57 10.09
CA PRO A 24 -14.63 -19.93 9.47
C PRO A 24 -13.33 -20.65 9.82
N TRP A 25 -12.40 -20.64 8.88
CA TRP A 25 -11.09 -21.24 9.03
C TRP A 25 -10.38 -20.39 10.03
N LYS A 26 -10.03 -21.03 11.14
CA LYS A 26 -9.25 -20.38 12.17
C LYS A 26 -7.83 -20.12 11.62
N PRO A 27 -7.21 -19.02 12.06
CA PRO A 27 -5.79 -18.80 11.84
C PRO A 27 -4.97 -20.02 12.26
N LEU A 28 -3.95 -20.35 11.48
CA LEU A 28 -3.04 -21.43 11.82
C LEU A 28 -2.17 -20.99 13.01
N PRO A 29 -1.82 -21.90 13.93
CA PRO A 29 -0.84 -21.58 14.95
C PRO A 29 0.50 -21.19 14.27
N PRO A 30 1.33 -20.35 14.91
CA PRO A 30 2.69 -20.10 14.46
C PRO A 30 3.46 -21.41 14.29
N ALA A 31 4.13 -21.58 13.15
CA ALA A 31 5.01 -22.72 12.95
C ALA A 31 6.17 -22.66 13.95
N VAL A 32 6.63 -23.83 14.40
CA VAL A 32 7.73 -23.93 15.36
C VAL A 32 9.05 -23.66 14.64
N PRO A 33 9.90 -22.72 15.13
CA PRO A 33 11.20 -22.48 14.53
C PRO A 33 12.05 -23.75 14.46
N LYS A 34 12.55 -24.09 13.27
CA LYS A 34 13.43 -25.26 13.06
C LYS A 34 14.87 -24.99 13.51
N ARG A 35 15.26 -23.72 13.61
CA ARG A 35 16.61 -23.24 13.96
C ARG A 35 16.54 -21.77 14.42
N PRO A 36 17.64 -21.21 14.96
CA PRO A 36 17.76 -19.77 15.14
C PRO A 36 17.65 -19.03 13.80
N VAL A 37 16.86 -17.96 13.77
CA VAL A 37 16.64 -17.14 12.56
C VAL A 37 17.97 -16.52 12.10
N PRO A 38 18.43 -16.80 10.87
CA PRO A 38 19.65 -16.20 10.34
C PRO A 38 19.57 -14.68 10.35
N GLN A 39 20.60 -14.01 10.84
CA GLN A 39 20.69 -12.54 10.79
C GLN A 39 21.13 -12.09 9.39
N TRP A 40 20.85 -10.84 9.05
CA TRP A 40 21.41 -10.27 7.82
C TRP A 40 22.94 -10.35 7.85
N PRO A 41 23.59 -10.67 6.71
CA PRO A 41 25.04 -10.56 6.62
C PRO A 41 25.48 -9.12 6.94
N PRO A 42 26.68 -8.91 7.47
CA PRO A 42 27.16 -7.56 7.78
C PRO A 42 27.39 -6.74 6.49
N PRO A 43 27.35 -5.39 6.53
CA PRO A 43 27.36 -4.54 5.34
C PRO A 43 28.52 -4.78 4.36
N GLU A 44 29.70 -5.17 4.85
CA GLU A 44 30.87 -5.48 4.03
C GLU A 44 30.72 -6.75 3.18
N GLN A 45 29.81 -7.65 3.57
CA GLN A 45 29.48 -8.89 2.86
C GLN A 45 28.27 -8.72 1.91
N ARG A 46 27.52 -7.61 2.02
CA ARG A 46 26.37 -7.28 1.16
C ARG A 46 26.83 -6.77 -0.21
N LYS A 47 27.00 -7.67 -1.18
CA LYS A 47 27.49 -7.36 -2.53
C LYS A 47 26.58 -7.93 -3.63
N GLY A 48 26.32 -7.14 -4.67
CA GLY A 48 25.50 -7.55 -5.81
C GLY A 48 24.08 -7.90 -5.38
N LYS A 49 23.57 -9.06 -5.82
CA LYS A 49 22.24 -9.59 -5.50
C LYS A 49 22.21 -10.35 -4.17
N TRP A 50 22.65 -9.70 -3.09
CA TRP A 50 22.81 -10.38 -1.80
C TRP A 50 21.47 -10.64 -1.10
N VAL A 51 20.44 -9.81 -1.33
CA VAL A 51 19.10 -9.98 -0.71
C VAL A 51 18.48 -11.27 -1.20
N SER A 52 18.42 -11.50 -2.52
CA SER A 52 17.89 -12.75 -3.08
C SER A 52 18.65 -13.98 -2.57
N LYS A 53 19.99 -13.93 -2.58
CA LYS A 53 20.83 -15.01 -2.03
C LYS A 53 20.54 -15.30 -0.56
N TYR A 54 20.34 -14.25 0.24
CA TYR A 54 20.01 -14.38 1.65
C TYR A 54 18.60 -14.97 1.84
N LEU A 55 17.61 -14.48 1.09
CA LEU A 55 16.23 -15.00 1.10
C LEU A 55 16.19 -16.49 0.75
N ASP A 56 16.99 -16.95 -0.21
CA ASP A 56 17.08 -18.36 -0.59
C ASP A 56 17.52 -19.28 0.55
N THR A 57 18.24 -18.74 1.54
CA THR A 57 18.65 -19.50 2.74
C THR A 57 17.53 -19.68 3.75
N LEU A 58 16.44 -18.90 3.67
CA LEU A 58 15.38 -18.85 4.67
C LEU A 58 14.25 -19.86 4.38
N ASP A 59 13.62 -20.36 5.43
CA ASP A 59 12.45 -21.22 5.39
C ASP A 59 11.16 -20.37 5.47
N PRO A 60 10.35 -20.27 4.41
CA PRO A 60 9.15 -19.43 4.42
C PRO A 60 8.06 -19.92 5.38
N GLU A 61 8.10 -21.17 5.85
CA GLU A 61 7.13 -21.69 6.82
C GLU A 61 7.40 -21.16 8.23
N THR A 62 8.68 -21.04 8.61
CA THR A 62 9.09 -20.76 10.00
C THR A 62 9.84 -19.44 10.17
N GLU A 63 10.35 -18.86 9.08
CA GLU A 63 11.17 -17.65 9.06
C GLU A 63 10.52 -16.54 8.20
N TYR A 64 9.20 -16.61 7.97
CA TYR A 64 8.43 -15.64 7.17
C TYR A 64 8.60 -14.19 7.66
N ASP A 65 8.64 -13.94 8.97
CA ASP A 65 8.86 -12.60 9.52
C ASP A 65 10.18 -12.01 9.04
N GLN A 66 11.24 -12.81 9.01
CA GLN A 66 12.56 -12.36 8.55
C GLN A 66 12.60 -12.16 7.03
N ILE A 67 11.87 -12.97 6.26
CA ILE A 67 11.71 -12.78 4.81
C ILE A 67 11.00 -11.46 4.52
N ILE A 68 9.84 -11.20 5.15
CA ILE A 68 9.07 -9.97 4.96
C ILE A 68 9.84 -8.75 5.46
N ARG A 69 10.52 -8.87 6.60
CA ARG A 69 11.40 -7.81 7.13
C ARG A 69 12.51 -7.45 6.14
N THR A 70 13.15 -8.45 5.55
CA THR A 70 14.22 -8.22 4.56
C THR A 70 13.66 -7.59 3.29
N ALA A 71 12.58 -8.15 2.73
CA ALA A 71 11.95 -7.65 1.52
C ALA A 71 11.44 -6.21 1.67
N THR A 72 10.95 -5.85 2.86
CA THR A 72 10.45 -4.51 3.15
C THR A 72 11.58 -3.51 3.38
N PHE A 73 12.55 -3.83 4.25
CA PHE A 73 13.57 -2.86 4.66
C PHE A 73 14.70 -2.65 3.64
N PHE A 74 14.96 -3.63 2.78
CA PHE A 74 15.83 -3.49 1.61
C PHE A 74 15.05 -3.33 0.30
N GLY A 75 13.73 -3.20 0.41
CA GLY A 75 12.81 -3.04 -0.71
C GLY A 75 12.90 -1.66 -1.37
N PRO A 76 11.91 -1.35 -2.22
CA PRO A 76 11.92 -0.12 -3.00
C PRO A 76 11.81 1.13 -2.12
N PRO A 77 12.21 2.30 -2.62
CA PRO A 77 12.22 3.54 -1.85
C PRO A 77 10.79 3.99 -1.49
N LEU A 78 10.69 4.89 -0.51
CA LEU A 78 9.42 5.45 -0.01
C LEU A 78 8.51 6.00 -1.12
N PHE A 79 9.06 6.51 -2.22
CA PHE A 79 8.26 6.93 -3.39
C PHE A 79 7.37 5.80 -3.92
N VAL A 80 7.95 4.60 -4.10
CA VAL A 80 7.19 3.41 -4.57
C VAL A 80 6.20 2.98 -3.49
N GLY A 81 6.59 3.03 -2.22
CA GLY A 81 5.68 2.82 -1.09
C GLY A 81 4.49 3.78 -1.10
N ALA A 82 4.69 5.05 -1.49
CA ALA A 82 3.63 6.04 -1.59
C ALA A 82 2.70 5.84 -2.80
N VAL A 83 3.23 5.38 -3.93
CA VAL A 83 2.41 4.89 -5.06
C VAL A 83 1.55 3.72 -4.59
N GLY A 84 2.17 2.81 -3.84
CA GLY A 84 1.50 1.65 -3.28
C GLY A 84 0.34 2.03 -2.36
N TYR A 85 0.64 2.89 -1.38
CA TYR A 85 -0.34 3.44 -0.45
C TYR A 85 -1.53 4.12 -1.15
N ALA A 86 -1.26 5.04 -2.08
CA ALA A 86 -2.33 5.77 -2.78
C ALA A 86 -3.21 4.80 -3.60
N THR A 87 -2.59 3.84 -4.28
CA THR A 87 -3.28 2.81 -5.07
C THR A 87 -4.16 1.92 -4.18
N THR A 88 -3.57 1.37 -3.10
CA THR A 88 -4.28 0.53 -2.13
C THR A 88 -5.48 1.25 -1.54
N PHE A 89 -5.32 2.51 -1.11
CA PHE A 89 -6.44 3.23 -0.53
C PHE A 89 -7.52 3.62 -1.55
N CYS A 90 -7.21 3.78 -2.84
CA CYS A 90 -8.24 3.88 -3.87
C CYS A 90 -9.07 2.59 -3.94
N ILE A 91 -8.43 1.42 -3.87
CA ILE A 91 -9.11 0.10 -3.88
C ILE A 91 -9.96 -0.07 -2.61
N LEU A 92 -9.41 0.23 -1.43
CA LEU A 92 -10.12 0.10 -0.15
C LEU A 92 -11.32 1.04 0.00
N THR A 93 -11.46 2.06 -0.86
CA THR A 93 -12.65 2.92 -0.86
C THR A 93 -13.78 2.40 -1.76
N GLN A 94 -13.60 1.27 -2.44
CA GLN A 94 -14.67 0.69 -3.27
C GLN A 94 -15.87 0.21 -2.44
N PRO A 95 -15.70 -0.52 -1.30
CA PRO A 95 -16.82 -0.88 -0.45
C PRO A 95 -17.40 0.33 0.28
N ALA A 96 -18.73 0.37 0.41
CA ALA A 96 -19.46 1.49 1.00
C ALA A 96 -19.05 1.80 2.45
N ASN A 97 -18.92 0.75 3.28
CA ASN A 97 -18.52 0.88 4.68
C ASN A 97 -17.08 1.40 4.81
N SER A 98 -16.17 0.85 4.00
CA SER A 98 -14.77 1.28 4.00
C SER A 98 -14.61 2.72 3.51
N ALA A 99 -15.37 3.13 2.49
CA ALA A 99 -15.45 4.53 2.05
C ALA A 99 -15.92 5.46 3.17
N ALA A 100 -17.00 5.09 3.87
CA ALA A 100 -17.50 5.86 5.01
C ALA A 100 -16.46 5.98 6.14
N ALA A 101 -15.82 4.86 6.49
CA ALA A 101 -14.84 4.79 7.56
C ALA A 101 -13.60 5.66 7.29
N ILE A 102 -13.10 5.65 6.05
CA ILE A 102 -11.91 6.43 5.67
C ILE A 102 -12.26 7.92 5.51
N HIS A 103 -13.45 8.24 5.01
CA HIS A 103 -13.95 9.62 4.89
C HIS A 103 -14.21 10.27 6.26
N PHE A 104 -14.56 9.47 7.26
CA PHE A 104 -14.89 9.93 8.61
C PHE A 104 -13.82 10.87 9.22
N GLY A 105 -14.29 11.99 9.75
CA GLY A 105 -13.42 13.02 10.34
C GLY A 105 -12.55 13.79 9.33
N ALA A 106 -12.72 13.55 8.02
CA ALA A 106 -12.03 14.22 6.91
C ALA A 106 -10.49 14.21 7.05
N ARG A 107 -9.92 13.21 7.74
CA ARG A 107 -8.47 13.15 8.00
C ARG A 107 -7.66 13.06 6.71
N VAL A 108 -8.13 12.30 5.72
CA VAL A 108 -7.48 12.17 4.42
C VAL A 108 -7.34 13.51 3.69
N VAL A 109 -8.34 14.40 3.82
CA VAL A 109 -8.34 15.72 3.18
C VAL A 109 -7.54 16.74 3.99
N ARG A 110 -7.73 16.77 5.32
CA ARG A 110 -7.18 17.83 6.18
C ARG A 110 -5.76 17.54 6.66
N ARG A 111 -5.39 16.27 6.76
CA ARG A 111 -4.18 15.74 7.39
C ARG A 111 -3.63 14.53 6.62
N GLY A 112 -3.71 14.59 5.29
CA GLY A 112 -3.38 13.47 4.42
C GLY A 112 -1.92 13.02 4.58
N HIS A 113 -0.98 13.94 4.75
CA HIS A 113 0.42 13.56 4.94
C HIS A 113 0.68 12.95 6.32
N GLN A 114 0.10 13.53 7.39
CA GLN A 114 0.16 12.92 8.72
C GLN A 114 -0.40 11.49 8.67
N ARG A 115 -1.57 11.29 8.04
CA ARG A 115 -2.19 9.96 7.90
C ARG A 115 -1.26 8.99 7.18
N PHE A 116 -0.65 9.41 6.05
CA PHE A 116 0.29 8.59 5.31
C PHE A 116 1.45 8.09 6.17
N TYR A 117 2.15 9.00 6.84
CA TYR A 117 3.32 8.62 7.63
C TYR A 117 2.97 7.86 8.92
N GLU A 118 1.82 8.13 9.54
CA GLU A 118 1.34 7.34 10.69
C GLU A 118 1.01 5.91 10.26
N THR A 119 0.25 5.72 9.17
CA THR A 119 -0.05 4.39 8.65
C THR A 119 1.23 3.65 8.26
N TYR A 120 2.14 4.33 7.55
CA TYR A 120 3.40 3.71 7.15
C TYR A 120 4.29 3.34 8.35
N LEU A 121 4.29 4.15 9.41
CA LEU A 121 5.01 3.80 10.64
C LEU A 121 4.42 2.55 11.29
N HIS A 122 3.10 2.46 11.43
CA HIS A 122 2.45 1.24 11.94
C HIS A 122 2.86 0.00 11.13
N GLU A 123 2.78 0.07 9.80
CA GLU A 123 3.21 -1.04 8.93
C GLU A 123 4.67 -1.43 9.16
N LEU A 124 5.58 -0.46 9.26
CA LEU A 124 7.00 -0.71 9.51
C LEU A 124 7.25 -1.28 10.92
N GLU A 125 6.46 -0.91 11.93
CA GLU A 125 6.56 -1.47 13.28
C GLU A 125 6.14 -2.95 13.28
N TRP A 126 5.06 -3.31 12.57
CA TRP A 126 4.62 -4.72 12.48
C TRP A 126 5.66 -5.59 11.76
N VAL A 127 6.29 -5.05 10.71
CA VAL A 127 7.38 -5.71 9.99
C VAL A 127 8.65 -5.78 10.85
N TYR A 128 8.95 -4.72 11.60
CA TYR A 128 10.14 -4.67 12.47
C TYR A 128 10.04 -5.69 13.58
N HIS A 129 8.91 -5.79 14.25
CA HIS A 129 8.75 -6.66 15.41
C HIS A 129 8.38 -8.10 15.03
N GLY A 130 7.68 -8.29 13.91
CA GLY A 130 7.21 -9.60 13.44
C GLY A 130 5.71 -9.76 13.66
N SER A 131 5.05 -10.55 12.81
CA SER A 131 3.59 -10.62 12.70
C SER A 131 2.87 -11.21 13.91
N SER A 132 3.56 -11.94 14.79
CA SER A 132 3.00 -12.51 16.03
C SER A 132 3.66 -11.98 17.30
N SER A 133 4.42 -10.89 17.22
CA SER A 133 5.12 -10.36 18.39
C SER A 133 4.15 -9.64 19.35
N PRO A 134 4.42 -9.62 20.66
CA PRO A 134 3.66 -8.81 21.62
C PRO A 134 3.66 -7.31 21.29
N GLU A 135 4.75 -6.79 20.73
CA GLU A 135 4.87 -5.39 20.31
C GLU A 135 3.96 -5.08 19.12
N THR A 136 3.91 -5.95 18.11
CA THR A 136 2.97 -5.85 16.99
C THR A 136 1.54 -5.89 17.47
N ALA A 137 1.19 -6.84 18.33
CA ALA A 137 -0.15 -6.94 18.93
C ALA A 137 -0.53 -5.65 19.69
N LYS A 138 0.39 -5.11 20.49
CA LYS A 138 0.19 -3.85 21.24
C LYS A 138 0.03 -2.65 20.31
N ASP A 139 0.74 -2.61 19.20
CA ASP A 139 0.62 -1.53 18.24
C ASP A 139 -0.69 -1.60 17.45
N ILE A 140 -1.07 -2.78 16.98
CA ILE A 140 -2.36 -3.04 16.32
C ILE A 140 -3.53 -2.74 17.27
N ASP A 141 -3.40 -3.00 18.57
CA ASP A 141 -4.41 -2.62 19.57
C ASP A 141 -4.66 -1.09 19.63
N LYS A 142 -3.66 -0.25 19.30
CA LYS A 142 -3.90 1.20 19.10
C LYS A 142 -4.75 1.46 17.87
N VAL A 143 -4.53 0.71 16.79
CA VAL A 143 -5.34 0.78 15.57
C VAL A 143 -6.76 0.28 15.81
N ASN A 144 -6.93 -0.83 16.55
CA ASN A 144 -8.23 -1.32 16.97
C ASN A 144 -9.00 -0.28 17.78
N ARG A 145 -8.34 0.47 18.69
CA ARG A 145 -8.99 1.61 19.37
C ARG A 145 -9.44 2.72 18.42
N MET A 146 -8.66 2.99 17.36
CA MET A 146 -9.04 3.97 16.34
C MET A 146 -10.24 3.50 15.53
N HIS A 147 -10.21 2.25 15.03
CA HIS A 147 -11.36 1.61 14.37
C HIS A 147 -12.57 1.60 15.31
N ALA A 148 -12.33 1.34 16.59
CA ALA A 148 -13.37 1.30 17.60
C ALA A 148 -14.00 2.67 17.92
N ASN A 149 -13.32 3.77 17.57
CA ASN A 149 -13.92 5.10 17.62
C ASN A 149 -14.78 5.35 16.37
N ILE A 150 -14.35 4.85 15.21
CA ILE A 150 -15.05 5.06 13.93
C ILE A 150 -16.38 4.30 13.93
N TRP A 151 -16.38 2.99 14.21
CA TRP A 151 -17.59 2.17 14.14
C TRP A 151 -18.71 2.58 15.13
N LYS A 152 -18.38 3.33 16.19
CA LYS A 152 -19.34 3.85 17.18
C LYS A 152 -20.16 5.00 16.58
N HIS A 153 -19.57 5.70 15.61
CA HIS A 153 -20.22 6.77 14.87
C HIS A 153 -20.75 6.29 13.50
N LEU A 154 -20.18 5.21 12.98
CA LEU A 154 -20.56 4.57 11.72
C LEU A 154 -20.74 3.06 11.92
N PRO A 155 -21.85 2.62 12.54
CA PRO A 155 -22.13 1.19 12.73
C PRO A 155 -22.13 0.44 11.40
N GLY A 156 -21.57 -0.77 11.40
CA GLY A 156 -21.35 -1.61 10.22
C GLY A 156 -19.97 -1.49 9.59
N THR A 157 -19.16 -0.48 9.95
CA THR A 157 -17.74 -0.41 9.52
C THR A 157 -16.87 -1.37 10.33
N TYR A 158 -15.90 -2.01 9.69
CA TYR A 158 -15.04 -3.02 10.31
C TYR A 158 -15.84 -4.22 10.85
N SER A 159 -16.99 -4.53 10.25
CA SER A 159 -17.88 -5.60 10.72
C SER A 159 -17.49 -6.99 10.18
N ASP A 160 -16.71 -7.04 9.11
CA ASP A 160 -16.30 -8.28 8.46
C ASP A 160 -14.77 -8.40 8.27
N PRO A 161 -14.19 -9.60 8.45
CA PRO A 161 -12.77 -9.86 8.20
C PRO A 161 -12.22 -9.38 6.85
N TYR A 162 -13.01 -9.40 5.77
CA TYR A 162 -12.51 -9.02 4.45
C TYR A 162 -11.96 -7.57 4.42
N GLU A 163 -12.47 -6.68 5.28
CA GLU A 163 -12.10 -5.27 5.31
C GLU A 163 -10.63 -5.08 5.72
N ALA A 164 -10.12 -5.84 6.70
CA ALA A 164 -8.70 -5.85 7.01
C ALA A 164 -7.90 -6.72 6.05
N ASN A 165 -8.44 -7.87 5.63
CA ASN A 165 -7.75 -8.77 4.71
C ASN A 165 -7.33 -8.05 3.44
N MET A 166 -8.22 -7.29 2.79
CA MET A 166 -7.87 -6.58 1.57
C MET A 166 -6.72 -5.59 1.79
N SER A 167 -6.66 -4.91 2.95
CA SER A 167 -5.58 -3.96 3.25
C SER A 167 -4.21 -4.64 3.36
N VAL A 168 -4.14 -5.77 4.07
CA VAL A 168 -2.89 -6.53 4.26
C VAL A 168 -2.51 -7.30 3.01
N ILE A 169 -3.49 -7.87 2.29
CA ILE A 169 -3.29 -8.48 0.96
C ILE A 169 -2.70 -7.46 0.00
N SER A 170 -3.15 -6.20 0.08
CA SER A 170 -2.61 -5.14 -0.76
C SER A 170 -1.15 -4.84 -0.50
N MET A 171 -0.70 -4.89 0.76
CA MET A 171 0.71 -4.75 1.09
C MET A 171 1.55 -5.85 0.43
N GLY A 172 1.03 -7.09 0.39
CA GLY A 172 1.77 -8.24 -0.12
C GLY A 172 1.67 -8.51 -1.61
N PHE A 173 0.57 -8.14 -2.26
CA PHE A 173 0.31 -8.49 -3.66
C PHE A 173 0.56 -7.34 -4.64
N LEU A 174 0.54 -6.08 -4.20
CA LEU A 174 0.57 -4.95 -5.12
C LEU A 174 1.85 -4.89 -5.98
N GLU A 175 3.01 -5.26 -5.45
CA GLU A 175 4.22 -5.36 -6.26
C GLU A 175 4.05 -6.38 -7.39
N GLN A 176 3.51 -7.57 -7.10
CA GLN A 176 3.28 -8.60 -8.10
C GLN A 176 2.23 -8.15 -9.14
N TYR A 177 1.18 -7.46 -8.70
CA TYR A 177 0.21 -6.85 -9.60
C TYR A 177 0.89 -5.87 -10.57
N LEU A 178 1.77 -4.99 -10.07
CA LEU A 178 2.50 -4.04 -10.91
C LEU A 178 3.46 -4.74 -11.89
N ARG A 179 4.16 -5.79 -11.45
CA ARG A 179 5.01 -6.62 -12.32
C ARG A 179 4.21 -7.22 -13.47
N LYS A 180 3.03 -7.79 -13.18
CA LYS A 180 2.11 -8.34 -14.18
C LYS A 180 1.54 -7.26 -15.12
N LEU A 181 1.12 -6.13 -14.57
CA LEU A 181 0.56 -4.99 -15.31
C LEU A 181 1.50 -4.47 -16.41
N VAL A 182 2.81 -4.47 -16.14
CA VAL A 182 3.82 -3.92 -17.06
C VAL A 182 4.58 -5.00 -17.85
N GLY A 183 4.30 -6.27 -17.58
CA GLY A 183 5.04 -7.39 -18.18
C GLY A 183 6.52 -7.41 -17.77
N ALA A 184 6.83 -7.18 -16.49
CA ALA A 184 8.17 -7.35 -15.95
C ALA A 184 8.68 -8.78 -16.20
N ARG A 185 9.99 -8.95 -16.40
CA ARG A 185 10.58 -10.24 -16.78
C ARG A 185 10.48 -11.28 -15.67
N ASN A 186 10.65 -10.86 -14.43
CA ASN A 186 10.62 -11.74 -13.27
C ASN A 186 9.41 -11.43 -12.38
N GLU A 187 8.86 -12.48 -11.82
CA GLU A 187 7.89 -12.37 -10.73
C GLU A 187 8.60 -12.01 -9.41
N MET A 188 7.80 -11.67 -8.40
CA MET A 188 8.26 -11.52 -7.03
C MET A 188 9.00 -12.78 -6.56
N HIS A 189 10.05 -12.58 -5.76
CA HIS A 189 10.89 -13.64 -5.22
C HIS A 189 10.05 -14.78 -4.58
N PRO A 190 10.29 -16.07 -4.92
CA PRO A 190 9.46 -17.18 -4.46
C PRO A 190 9.31 -17.28 -2.93
N LYS A 191 10.41 -17.02 -2.20
CA LYS A 191 10.39 -17.00 -0.73
C LYS A 191 9.49 -15.90 -0.15
N VAL A 192 9.45 -14.73 -0.78
CA VAL A 192 8.58 -13.61 -0.37
C VAL A 192 7.12 -13.96 -0.64
N ARG A 193 6.83 -14.52 -1.82
CA ARG A 193 5.48 -15.03 -2.14
C ARG A 193 4.99 -16.06 -1.12
N ALA A 194 5.83 -17.02 -0.76
CA ALA A 194 5.49 -18.07 0.20
C ALA A 194 5.32 -17.54 1.63
N ALA A 195 6.07 -16.48 2.01
CA ALA A 195 5.99 -15.89 3.35
C ALA A 195 4.75 -15.00 3.56
N TRP A 196 4.21 -14.38 2.51
CA TRP A 196 3.10 -13.43 2.63
C TRP A 196 1.81 -13.98 3.25
N PRO A 197 1.29 -15.16 2.83
CA PRO A 197 0.10 -15.75 3.46
C PRO A 197 0.28 -15.98 4.96
N GLU A 198 1.44 -16.50 5.36
CA GLU A 198 1.78 -16.77 6.75
C GLU A 198 1.88 -15.47 7.57
N TRP A 199 2.60 -14.47 7.06
CA TRP A 199 2.76 -13.17 7.74
C TRP A 199 1.43 -12.42 7.83
N GLY A 200 0.70 -12.33 6.71
CA GLY A 200 -0.53 -11.55 6.60
C GLY A 200 -1.66 -12.09 7.48
N GLN A 201 -1.84 -13.41 7.56
CA GLN A 201 -2.84 -14.01 8.42
C GLN A 201 -2.62 -13.66 9.89
N ARG A 202 -1.37 -13.70 10.36
CA ARG A 202 -1.00 -13.40 11.76
C ARG A 202 -1.17 -11.94 12.10
N VAL A 203 -0.79 -11.03 11.19
CA VAL A 203 -1.09 -9.61 11.36
C VAL A 203 -2.60 -9.36 11.41
N CYS A 204 -3.37 -9.93 10.48
CA CYS A 204 -4.84 -9.80 10.48
C CYS A 204 -5.49 -10.38 11.75
N ASP A 205 -4.91 -11.41 12.36
CA ASP A 205 -5.46 -12.03 13.58
C ASP A 205 -5.48 -11.08 14.79
N HIS A 206 -4.59 -10.09 14.82
CA HIS A 206 -4.58 -9.06 15.86
C HIS A 206 -5.67 -7.99 15.68
N PHE A 207 -6.32 -7.93 14.51
CA PHE A 207 -7.44 -7.00 14.28
C PHE A 207 -8.77 -7.62 14.68
N HIS A 208 -9.71 -6.76 15.10
CA HIS A 208 -11.00 -7.20 15.62
C HIS A 208 -12.17 -6.56 14.89
N THR A 209 -13.19 -7.38 14.60
CA THR A 209 -14.45 -6.93 14.00
C THR A 209 -15.33 -6.18 14.99
N GLU A 210 -16.33 -5.47 14.45
CA GLU A 210 -17.39 -4.85 15.24
C GLU A 210 -18.02 -5.83 16.23
N PRO A 211 -18.16 -5.45 17.52
CA PRO A 211 -18.66 -6.36 18.55
C PRO A 211 -20.16 -6.59 18.44
N SER A 212 -20.87 -5.93 17.51
CA SER A 212 -22.31 -6.09 17.29
C SER A 212 -22.72 -7.55 17.10
N ASP A 213 -21.86 -8.37 16.48
CA ASP A 213 -22.10 -9.80 16.23
C ASP A 213 -21.11 -10.71 16.98
N GLY A 214 -20.53 -10.19 18.07
CA GLY A 214 -19.40 -10.80 18.77
C GLY A 214 -18.07 -10.38 18.15
N MET A 215 -17.10 -10.02 18.99
CA MET A 215 -15.77 -9.61 18.53
C MET A 215 -15.06 -10.82 17.88
N ARG A 216 -14.78 -10.75 16.59
CA ARG A 216 -14.09 -11.81 15.83
C ARG A 216 -12.71 -11.34 15.42
N SER A 217 -11.79 -12.30 15.27
CA SER A 217 -10.51 -12.07 14.59
C SER A 217 -10.77 -11.72 13.13
N MET A 218 -10.06 -10.71 12.61
CA MET A 218 -10.08 -10.43 11.18
C MET A 218 -9.12 -11.33 10.38
N GLY A 219 -8.33 -12.19 11.04
CA GLY A 219 -7.54 -13.24 10.39
C GLY A 219 -8.39 -14.41 9.87
N LEU A 220 -9.68 -14.45 10.22
CA LEU A 220 -10.62 -15.47 9.73
C LEU A 220 -10.74 -15.40 8.21
N GLY A 221 -10.55 -16.56 7.56
CA GLY A 221 -10.64 -16.66 6.10
C GLY A 221 -9.50 -15.98 5.34
N PHE A 222 -8.41 -15.58 6.00
CA PHE A 222 -7.25 -15.04 5.29
C PHE A 222 -6.69 -16.08 4.31
N PRO A 223 -6.35 -15.71 3.06
CA PRO A 223 -5.82 -16.64 2.06
C PRO A 223 -4.57 -17.40 2.53
N ARG A 224 -4.47 -18.70 2.24
CA ARG A 224 -3.39 -19.57 2.72
C ARG A 224 -2.24 -19.75 1.73
N THR A 225 -2.45 -19.41 0.47
CA THR A 225 -1.40 -19.41 -0.55
C THR A 225 -1.33 -18.07 -1.26
N PHE A 226 -0.20 -17.80 -1.92
CA PHE A 226 -0.02 -16.55 -2.66
C PHE A 226 -0.99 -16.44 -3.85
N GLU A 227 -1.34 -17.56 -4.46
CA GLU A 227 -2.33 -17.65 -5.54
C GLU A 227 -3.75 -17.34 -5.03
N GLU A 228 -4.05 -17.69 -3.77
CA GLU A 228 -5.30 -17.31 -3.13
C GLU A 228 -5.33 -15.81 -2.79
N LEU A 229 -4.19 -15.19 -2.41
CA LEU A 229 -4.08 -13.72 -2.26
C LEU A 229 -4.38 -13.01 -3.59
N GLU A 230 -3.76 -13.50 -4.68
CA GLU A 230 -3.99 -12.99 -6.04
C GLU A 230 -5.46 -13.13 -6.45
N THR A 231 -6.04 -14.31 -6.21
CA THR A 231 -7.44 -14.59 -6.51
C THR A 231 -8.36 -13.64 -5.73
N PHE A 232 -8.08 -13.42 -4.45
CA PHE A 232 -8.83 -12.49 -3.61
C PHE A 232 -8.74 -11.06 -4.16
N TRP A 233 -7.54 -10.57 -4.50
CA TRP A 233 -7.33 -9.23 -5.04
C TRP A 233 -8.19 -8.96 -6.28
N TYR A 234 -8.13 -9.84 -7.29
CA TYR A 234 -8.92 -9.64 -8.51
C TYR A 234 -10.42 -9.79 -8.28
N ARG A 235 -10.83 -10.72 -7.39
CA ARG A 235 -12.23 -10.86 -7.01
C ARG A 235 -12.75 -9.59 -6.34
N PHE A 236 -11.99 -9.03 -5.40
CA PHE A 236 -12.35 -7.81 -4.70
C PHE A 236 -12.60 -6.64 -5.67
N ASP A 237 -11.73 -6.47 -6.67
CA ASP A 237 -11.92 -5.46 -7.72
C ASP A 237 -13.09 -5.80 -8.67
N ALA A 238 -13.49 -7.05 -8.81
CA ALA A 238 -14.63 -7.44 -9.64
C ALA A 238 -16.00 -7.21 -8.95
N ILE A 239 -16.07 -7.18 -7.61
CA ILE A 239 -17.33 -7.04 -6.85
C ILE A 239 -18.08 -5.74 -7.23
N PRO A 240 -19.36 -5.77 -7.65
CA PRO A 240 -20.10 -4.57 -8.07
C PRO A 240 -20.54 -3.70 -6.89
N TRP A 241 -19.57 -3.16 -6.14
CA TRP A 241 -19.78 -2.38 -4.92
C TRP A 241 -20.77 -1.22 -5.08
N GLU A 242 -20.86 -0.65 -6.28
CA GLU A 242 -21.81 0.43 -6.60
C GLU A 242 -23.27 0.02 -6.44
N GLU A 243 -23.62 -1.24 -6.74
CA GLU A 243 -24.98 -1.77 -6.58
C GLU A 243 -25.33 -2.01 -5.10
N MET A 244 -24.31 -2.11 -4.26
CA MET A 244 -24.38 -2.34 -2.82
C MET A 244 -24.17 -1.06 -2.01
N SER A 245 -24.16 0.10 -2.67
CA SER A 245 -23.85 1.39 -2.06
C SER A 245 -24.98 2.40 -2.30
N THR A 246 -25.07 3.40 -1.42
CA THR A 246 -25.93 4.56 -1.65
C THR A 246 -25.19 5.63 -2.46
N PRO A 247 -25.90 6.55 -3.15
CA PRO A 247 -25.25 7.67 -3.86
C PRO A 247 -24.31 8.49 -2.99
N GLU A 248 -24.66 8.69 -1.71
CA GLU A 248 -23.82 9.39 -0.74
C GLU A 248 -22.50 8.64 -0.47
N LEU A 249 -22.57 7.32 -0.25
CA LEU A 249 -21.38 6.50 0.02
C LEU A 249 -20.47 6.38 -1.20
N ILE A 250 -21.06 6.27 -2.39
CA ILE A 250 -20.33 6.34 -3.66
C ILE A 250 -19.57 7.67 -3.75
N GLN A 251 -20.22 8.79 -3.42
CA GLN A 251 -19.57 10.10 -3.44
C GLN A 251 -18.41 10.20 -2.43
N LYS A 252 -18.58 9.67 -1.22
CA LYS A 252 -17.48 9.60 -0.22
C LYS A 252 -16.29 8.80 -0.72
N GLY A 253 -16.53 7.69 -1.41
CA GLY A 253 -15.48 6.90 -2.05
C GLY A 253 -14.68 7.74 -3.06
N ARG A 254 -15.39 8.44 -3.95
CA ARG A 254 -14.79 9.28 -5.00
C ARG A 254 -13.93 10.40 -4.42
N GLU A 255 -14.47 11.13 -3.45
CA GLU A 255 -13.76 12.21 -2.74
C GLU A 255 -12.51 11.69 -2.04
N THR A 256 -12.61 10.51 -1.42
CA THR A 256 -11.50 9.90 -0.69
C THR A 256 -10.40 9.44 -1.65
N ALA A 257 -10.75 8.75 -2.74
CA ALA A 257 -9.79 8.35 -3.77
C ALA A 257 -9.06 9.56 -4.36
N GLU A 258 -9.80 10.62 -4.70
CA GLU A 258 -9.22 11.87 -5.21
C GLU A 258 -8.30 12.54 -4.17
N ALA A 259 -8.66 12.51 -2.89
CA ALA A 259 -7.80 13.03 -1.82
C ALA A 259 -6.47 12.27 -1.71
N PHE A 260 -6.44 10.95 -1.88
CA PHE A 260 -5.21 10.16 -1.90
C PHE A 260 -4.33 10.46 -3.12
N ILE A 261 -4.92 10.62 -4.31
CA ILE A 261 -4.18 11.04 -5.50
C ILE A 261 -3.53 12.41 -5.27
N ASN A 262 -4.31 13.37 -4.74
CA ASN A 262 -3.81 14.72 -4.49
C ASN A 262 -2.73 14.72 -3.43
N GLN A 263 -2.89 13.98 -2.33
CA GLN A 263 -1.87 13.82 -1.30
C GLN A 263 -0.56 13.23 -1.84
N PHE A 264 -0.64 12.24 -2.75
CA PHE A 264 0.53 11.69 -3.43
C PHE A 264 1.21 12.74 -4.32
N CYS A 265 0.45 13.44 -5.16
CA CYS A 265 0.96 14.50 -6.02
C CYS A 265 1.62 15.62 -5.20
N ASP A 266 0.95 16.06 -4.14
CA ASP A 266 1.43 17.07 -3.20
C ASP A 266 2.68 16.64 -2.45
N LEU A 267 3.00 15.35 -2.34
CA LEU A 267 4.23 14.88 -1.70
C LEU A 267 5.41 14.75 -2.67
N TRP A 268 5.16 14.32 -3.91
CA TRP A 268 6.24 13.91 -4.83
C TRP A 268 6.41 14.75 -6.10
N PHE A 269 5.39 15.48 -6.55
CA PHE A 269 5.44 16.24 -7.79
C PHE A 269 5.29 17.73 -7.51
N PRO A 270 6.02 18.64 -8.18
CA PRO A 270 5.66 20.05 -8.13
C PRO A 270 4.34 20.28 -8.86
N TYR A 271 3.63 21.37 -8.54
CA TYR A 271 2.26 21.64 -9.03
C TYR A 271 2.08 21.44 -10.54
N SER A 272 3.02 21.94 -11.35
CA SER A 272 2.98 21.82 -12.82
C SER A 272 3.09 20.37 -13.35
N PHE A 273 3.51 19.41 -12.51
CA PHE A 273 3.61 17.99 -12.83
C PHE A 273 2.61 17.13 -12.04
N HIS A 274 1.64 17.73 -11.33
CA HIS A 274 0.59 16.94 -10.65
C HIS A 274 -0.23 16.10 -11.64
N TRP A 275 -0.41 16.58 -12.87
CA TRP A 275 -1.06 15.78 -13.91
C TRP A 275 -0.30 14.47 -14.16
N LEU A 276 1.05 14.47 -14.13
CA LEU A 276 1.86 13.27 -14.30
C LEU A 276 1.76 12.34 -13.08
N GLY A 277 1.79 12.91 -11.87
CA GLY A 277 1.55 12.16 -10.64
C GLY A 277 0.18 11.46 -10.63
N ARG A 278 -0.87 12.16 -11.10
CA ARG A 278 -2.19 11.56 -11.31
C ARG A 278 -2.12 10.41 -12.31
N GLN A 279 -1.49 10.61 -13.46
CA GLN A 279 -1.36 9.56 -14.48
C GLN A 279 -0.67 8.32 -13.93
N LEU A 280 0.34 8.48 -13.07
CA LEU A 280 0.98 7.36 -12.39
C LEU A 280 -0.01 6.56 -11.53
N ILE A 281 -0.79 7.22 -10.68
CA ILE A 281 -1.80 6.53 -9.85
C ILE A 281 -2.91 5.90 -10.70
N LEU A 282 -3.36 6.55 -11.78
CA LEU A 282 -4.35 5.97 -12.69
C LEU A 282 -3.80 4.70 -13.36
N VAL A 283 -2.54 4.70 -13.80
CA VAL A 283 -1.92 3.52 -14.42
C VAL A 283 -1.84 2.37 -13.42
N THR A 284 -1.47 2.63 -12.16
CA THR A 284 -1.29 1.59 -11.14
C THR A 284 -2.58 1.14 -10.46
N THR A 285 -3.68 1.86 -10.61
CA THR A 285 -4.98 1.49 -10.02
C THR A 285 -5.74 0.57 -10.96
N PRO A 286 -6.38 -0.53 -10.49
CA PRO A 286 -7.18 -1.41 -11.34
C PRO A 286 -8.34 -0.72 -12.08
N PRO A 287 -8.74 -1.17 -13.28
CA PRO A 287 -9.78 -0.52 -14.08
C PRO A 287 -11.15 -0.40 -13.39
N ASN A 288 -11.62 -1.42 -12.67
CA ASN A 288 -12.94 -1.33 -12.02
C ASN A 288 -12.91 -0.34 -10.86
N CYS A 289 -11.82 -0.28 -10.10
CA CYS A 289 -11.57 0.76 -9.11
C CYS A 289 -11.67 2.16 -9.73
N ARG A 290 -10.96 2.43 -10.85
CA ARG A 290 -11.03 3.74 -11.53
C ARG A 290 -12.44 4.10 -11.98
N ARG A 291 -13.15 3.15 -12.59
CA ARG A 291 -14.53 3.34 -13.05
C ARG A 291 -15.45 3.70 -11.89
N ARG A 292 -15.41 2.93 -10.80
CA ARG A 292 -16.28 3.13 -9.62
C ARG A 292 -16.02 4.46 -8.94
N GLN A 293 -14.74 4.78 -8.73
CA GLN A 293 -14.32 6.02 -8.10
C GLN A 293 -14.30 7.21 -9.06
N ASN A 294 -14.77 7.04 -10.29
CA ASN A 294 -14.80 8.08 -11.32
C ASN A 294 -13.47 8.84 -11.44
N MET A 295 -12.35 8.12 -11.37
CA MET A 295 -11.02 8.70 -11.38
C MET A 295 -10.59 9.17 -12.78
N GLY A 296 -11.33 8.74 -13.81
CA GLY A 296 -10.97 8.87 -15.22
C GLY A 296 -10.02 7.77 -15.68
N GLU A 297 -9.73 7.75 -16.98
CA GLU A 297 -8.81 6.78 -17.57
C GLU A 297 -7.39 7.35 -17.70
N PRO A 298 -6.35 6.49 -17.61
CA PRO A 298 -5.00 6.88 -17.97
C PRO A 298 -4.97 7.40 -19.41
N ASN A 299 -4.23 8.48 -19.62
CA ASN A 299 -3.98 9.03 -20.95
C ASN A 299 -3.28 7.95 -21.81
N TRP A 300 -3.80 7.73 -23.01
CA TRP A 300 -3.38 6.64 -23.89
C TRP A 300 -1.93 6.77 -24.40
N ILE A 301 -1.35 7.97 -24.41
CA ILE A 301 0.05 8.23 -24.78
C ILE A 301 0.97 8.07 -23.56
N VAL A 302 0.56 8.65 -22.43
CA VAL A 302 1.38 8.69 -21.21
C VAL A 302 1.43 7.32 -20.52
N SER A 303 0.33 6.56 -20.56
CA SER A 303 0.20 5.26 -19.91
C SER A 303 1.26 4.24 -20.38
N PRO A 304 1.49 4.02 -21.69
CA PRO A 304 2.59 3.19 -22.17
C PRO A 304 3.97 3.63 -21.67
N VAL A 305 4.23 4.94 -21.59
CA VAL A 305 5.51 5.47 -21.09
C VAL A 305 5.69 5.14 -19.61
N ILE A 306 4.67 5.37 -18.79
CA ILE A 306 4.71 5.04 -17.35
C ILE A 306 4.91 3.53 -17.15
N LYS A 307 4.16 2.69 -17.88
CA LYS A 307 4.32 1.23 -17.83
C LYS A 307 5.72 0.80 -18.23
N PHE A 308 6.28 1.40 -19.28
CA PHE A 308 7.66 1.15 -19.71
C PHE A 308 8.66 1.52 -18.63
N VAL A 309 8.53 2.69 -17.99
CA VAL A 309 9.42 3.11 -16.89
C VAL A 309 9.35 2.15 -15.70
N ILE A 310 8.15 1.73 -15.29
CA ILE A 310 7.97 0.75 -14.20
C ILE A 310 8.56 -0.61 -14.59
N LYS A 311 8.36 -1.06 -15.84
CA LYS A 311 8.99 -2.29 -16.35
C LYS A 311 10.51 -2.21 -16.29
N VAL A 312 11.10 -1.13 -16.79
CA VAL A 312 12.55 -0.90 -16.77
C VAL A 312 13.05 -0.88 -15.32
N PHE A 313 12.32 -0.24 -14.40
CA PHE A 313 12.65 -0.25 -12.98
C PHE A 313 12.74 -1.68 -12.43
N PHE A 314 11.72 -2.53 -12.64
CA PHE A 314 11.77 -3.93 -12.20
C PHE A 314 12.88 -4.73 -12.89
N ASP A 315 12.96 -4.67 -14.22
CA ASP A 315 13.93 -5.47 -15.00
C ASP A 315 15.38 -5.13 -14.61
N LEU A 316 15.69 -3.84 -14.40
CA LEU A 316 17.01 -3.39 -13.92
C LEU A 316 17.21 -3.74 -12.45
N SER A 317 16.21 -3.52 -11.59
CA SER A 317 16.28 -3.85 -10.16
C SER A 317 16.45 -5.34 -9.92
N ASP A 318 15.97 -6.21 -10.80
CA ASP A 318 16.12 -7.66 -10.63
C ASP A 318 17.43 -8.18 -11.23
N SER A 319 17.89 -7.60 -12.34
CA SER A 319 18.97 -8.22 -13.15
C SER A 319 20.30 -7.48 -13.10
N VAL A 320 20.29 -6.15 -12.89
CA VAL A 320 21.47 -5.30 -13.14
C VAL A 320 21.93 -4.57 -11.88
N LEU A 321 21.01 -3.86 -11.21
CA LEU A 321 21.37 -3.00 -10.08
C LEU A 321 21.73 -3.84 -8.84
N PRO A 322 22.81 -3.54 -8.12
CA PRO A 322 23.08 -4.23 -6.86
C PRO A 322 21.98 -3.90 -5.83
N ASP A 323 21.71 -4.85 -4.94
CA ASP A 323 20.79 -4.61 -3.84
C ASP A 323 21.38 -3.58 -2.87
N ALA A 324 20.51 -2.85 -2.17
CA ALA A 324 20.95 -1.88 -1.18
C ALA A 324 21.79 -2.54 -0.08
N LYS A 325 22.89 -1.91 0.30
CA LYS A 325 23.70 -2.36 1.45
C LYS A 325 23.06 -2.01 2.78
N GLU A 326 22.38 -0.87 2.84
CA GLU A 326 21.74 -0.38 4.05
C GLU A 326 20.23 -0.55 3.98
N PRO A 327 19.57 -0.90 5.10
CA PRO A 327 18.13 -1.09 5.16
C PRO A 327 17.42 0.27 5.18
N ALA A 328 17.14 0.85 4.01
CA ALA A 328 16.51 2.16 3.90
C ALA A 328 15.16 2.26 4.65
N GLY A 329 14.37 1.18 4.66
CA GLY A 329 13.10 1.14 5.39
C GLY A 329 13.28 1.15 6.91
N LEU A 330 14.37 0.56 7.43
CA LEU A 330 14.71 0.60 8.85
C LEU A 330 15.05 2.03 9.29
N HIS A 331 15.92 2.72 8.55
CA HIS A 331 16.25 4.12 8.82
C HIS A 331 15.03 5.05 8.71
N LEU A 332 14.10 4.75 7.79
CA LEU A 332 12.85 5.49 7.70
C LEU A 332 11.98 5.26 8.94
N ARG A 333 11.87 4.01 9.43
CA ARG A 333 11.14 3.70 10.67
C ARG A 333 11.68 4.51 11.84
N GLU A 334 13.00 4.46 12.05
CA GLU A 334 13.69 5.21 13.12
C GLU A 334 13.43 6.71 13.02
N ARG A 335 13.54 7.26 11.81
CA ARG A 335 13.22 8.68 11.60
C ARG A 335 11.77 9.01 11.94
N LEU A 336 10.81 8.18 11.52
CA LEU A 336 9.40 8.43 11.75
C LEU A 336 9.01 8.31 13.22
N SER A 337 9.64 7.39 13.97
CA SER A 337 9.38 7.22 15.41
C SER A 337 9.89 8.40 16.24
N GLU A 338 10.94 9.09 15.77
CA GLU A 338 11.46 10.31 16.40
C GLU A 338 10.72 11.59 15.98
N MET A 339 9.99 11.55 14.86
CA MET A 339 9.30 12.71 14.32
C MET A 339 7.97 13.02 15.02
N ASN A 340 7.67 14.30 15.18
CA ASN A 340 6.33 14.74 15.57
C ASN A 340 5.40 14.78 14.34
N LEU A 341 4.77 13.64 14.04
CA LEU A 341 3.90 13.47 12.86
C LEU A 341 2.69 14.41 12.85
N ASN A 342 2.26 14.95 14.00
CA ASN A 342 1.17 15.94 14.07
C ASN A 342 1.51 17.27 13.36
N LYS A 343 2.80 17.53 13.08
CA LYS A 343 3.25 18.74 12.36
C LYS A 343 3.52 18.47 10.87
N MET A 344 3.30 17.25 10.40
CA MET A 344 3.72 16.79 9.07
C MET A 344 3.11 17.63 7.94
N ASP A 345 1.78 17.79 7.91
CA ASP A 345 1.13 18.56 6.84
C ASP A 345 1.61 20.02 6.79
N ARG A 346 1.90 20.64 7.94
CA ARG A 346 2.49 21.99 7.99
C ARG A 346 3.91 21.99 7.41
N GLN A 347 4.72 21.00 7.75
CA GLN A 347 6.09 20.87 7.25
C GLN A 347 6.12 20.64 5.73
N VAL A 348 5.28 19.75 5.21
CA VAL A 348 5.17 19.50 3.77
C VAL A 348 4.73 20.77 3.03
N LYS A 349 3.70 21.47 3.52
CA LYS A 349 3.26 22.76 2.94
C LYS A 349 4.38 23.81 2.93
N MET A 350 5.14 23.91 4.02
CA MET A 350 6.30 24.82 4.08
C MET A 350 7.38 24.45 3.07
N TYR A 351 7.74 23.17 2.99
CA TYR A 351 8.73 22.68 2.03
C TYR A 351 8.30 22.96 0.59
N ARG A 352 7.03 22.73 0.25
CA ARG A 352 6.46 23.02 -1.07
C ARG A 352 6.47 24.50 -1.41
N SER A 353 6.16 25.37 -0.45
CA SER A 353 6.25 26.82 -0.67
C SER A 353 7.66 27.26 -1.07
N ARG A 354 8.70 26.61 -0.52
CA ARG A 354 10.10 26.86 -0.86
C ARG A 354 10.46 26.27 -2.23
N GLN A 355 10.07 25.02 -2.51
CA GLN A 355 10.30 24.41 -3.81
C GLN A 355 9.63 25.19 -4.95
N ARG A 356 8.39 25.65 -4.78
CA ARG A 356 7.69 26.48 -5.78
C ARG A 356 8.46 27.75 -6.08
N LYS A 357 8.97 28.44 -5.06
CA LYS A 357 9.83 29.62 -5.24
C LYS A 357 11.11 29.26 -6.01
N ALA A 358 11.78 28.16 -5.66
CA ALA A 358 12.99 27.72 -6.35
C ALA A 358 12.72 27.37 -7.83
N PHE A 359 11.66 26.62 -8.13
CA PHE A 359 11.27 26.30 -9.51
C PHE A 359 10.90 27.53 -10.32
N MET A 360 10.18 28.50 -9.74
CA MET A 360 9.90 29.77 -10.42
C MET A 360 11.20 30.53 -10.70
N VAL A 361 12.14 30.57 -9.76
CA VAL A 361 13.44 31.23 -9.95
C VAL A 361 14.25 30.53 -11.06
N VAL A 362 14.36 29.20 -11.02
CA VAL A 362 15.07 28.44 -12.07
C VAL A 362 14.38 28.60 -13.42
N GLY A 363 13.06 28.55 -13.48
CA GLY A 363 12.28 28.77 -14.70
C GLY A 363 12.47 30.18 -15.26
N LEU A 364 12.47 31.21 -14.41
CA LEU A 364 12.75 32.59 -14.80
C LEU A 364 14.19 32.77 -15.30
N LEU A 365 15.16 32.09 -14.67
CA LEU A 365 16.56 32.11 -15.11
C LEU A 365 16.73 31.42 -16.47
N ILE A 366 16.11 30.25 -16.68
CA ILE A 366 16.12 29.56 -17.97
C ILE A 366 15.44 30.43 -19.04
N GLY A 367 14.29 31.02 -18.73
CA GLY A 367 13.59 31.94 -19.63
C GLY A 367 14.43 33.17 -19.98
N TRP A 368 15.09 33.79 -19.00
CA TRP A 368 16.01 34.92 -19.21
C TRP A 368 17.20 34.52 -20.09
N LEU A 369 17.81 33.36 -19.85
CA LEU A 369 18.91 32.84 -20.67
C LEU A 369 18.48 32.60 -22.13
N ILE A 370 17.27 32.07 -22.33
CA ILE A 370 16.68 31.89 -23.66
C ILE A 370 16.46 33.26 -24.33
N CYS A 371 15.87 34.24 -23.62
CA CYS A 371 15.69 35.59 -24.15
C CYS A 371 17.03 36.26 -24.51
N MET A 372 18.06 36.13 -23.66
CA MET A 372 19.40 36.66 -23.93
C MET A 372 20.04 35.99 -25.15
N TYR A 373 19.84 34.68 -25.32
CA TYR A 373 20.30 33.96 -26.50
C TYR A 373 19.61 34.47 -27.79
N PHE A 374 18.29 34.68 -27.77
CA PHE A 374 17.56 35.22 -28.92
C PHE A 374 17.88 36.70 -29.20
N LEU A 375 18.05 37.53 -28.16
CA LEU A 375 18.49 38.92 -28.33
C LEU A 375 19.88 39.00 -28.93
N ARG A 376 20.80 38.11 -28.53
CA ARG A 376 22.13 38.03 -29.14
C ARG A 376 22.05 37.66 -30.62
N ILE A 377 21.23 36.69 -30.99
CA ILE A 377 21.00 36.34 -32.40
C ILE A 377 20.45 37.54 -33.18
N LEU A 378 19.53 38.32 -32.60
CA LEU A 378 18.94 39.49 -33.26
C LEU A 378 19.89 40.69 -33.38
N TYR A 379 20.97 40.75 -32.61
CA TYR A 379 22.00 41.80 -32.69
C TYR A 379 23.20 41.43 -33.58
N GLU A 380 23.34 40.14 -33.94
CA GLU A 380 24.37 39.65 -34.86
C GLU A 380 23.89 39.62 -36.34
N PHE A 381 22.68 40.12 -36.61
CA PHE A 381 22.15 40.50 -37.93
C PHE A 381 21.86 42.00 -37.96
#